data_AF-A0A1I0Q5C6-F1
#
_entry.id   AF-A0A1I0Q5C6-F1
#
_cell.length_a   1.000
_cell.length_b   1.000
_cell.length_c   1.000
_cell.angle_alpha   90.00
_cell.angle_beta   90.00
_cell.angle_gamma   90.00
#
_symmetry.space_group_name_H-M   'P 1'
#
loop_
_entity.id
_entity.type
_entity.pdbx_description
1 polymer ?
#
loop_
_entity_poly.entity_id
_entity_poly.type
_entity_poly.pdbx_seq_one_letter_code
_entity_poly.pdbx_strand_id
1 'polypeptide(L)' 'MGLQKSGTTDNFTFYYQNKDHLGTVRETVTSTGAMKQRVNYYPFGGQLVDTLKAMV' A
#
# COMPACT_ATOMS: atom_id res chain seq x y z
N MET A 1 2.23 8.74 -44.23
CA MET A 1 1.63 7.72 -43.36
C MET A 1 1.99 8.05 -41.92
N GLY A 2 1.04 8.58 -41.14
CA GLY A 2 1.28 8.96 -39.74
C GLY A 2 1.08 7.75 -38.82
N LEU A 3 2.07 7.43 -37.99
CA LEU A 3 1.90 6.45 -36.91
C LEU A 3 0.93 7.04 -35.88
N GLN A 4 -0.24 6.43 -35.73
CA GLN A 4 -1.12 6.68 -34.60
C GLN A 4 -0.51 6.00 -33.36
N LYS A 5 0.05 6.80 -32.45
CA LYS A 5 0.43 6.35 -31.11
C LYS A 5 -0.86 6.12 -30.34
N SER A 6 -1.31 4.87 -30.28
CA SER A 6 -2.34 4.45 -29.31
C SER A 6 -1.76 4.66 -27.92
N GLY A 7 -2.09 5.79 -27.30
CA GLY A 7 -1.74 6.09 -25.93
C GLY A 7 -2.85 5.58 -25.04
N THR A 8 -2.80 4.31 -24.63
CA THR A 8 -3.47 3.92 -23.40
C THR A 8 -2.78 4.65 -22.27
N THR A 9 -3.47 5.58 -21.63
CA THR A 9 -3.02 6.14 -20.35
C THR A 9 -3.29 5.07 -19.30
N ASP A 10 -2.28 4.24 -19.03
CA ASP A 10 -2.34 3.28 -17.94
C ASP A 10 -2.39 4.05 -16.61
N ASN A 11 -3.53 4.02 -15.92
CA ASN A 11 -3.69 4.65 -14.61
C ASN A 11 -3.09 3.75 -13.52
N PHE A 12 -1.78 3.85 -13.31
CA PHE A 12 -1.11 3.21 -12.19
C PHE A 12 -1.37 3.96 -10.89
N THR A 13 -1.76 3.25 -9.84
CA THR A 13 -1.76 3.77 -8.46
C THR A 13 -0.59 3.18 -7.71
N PHE A 14 0.33 4.04 -7.25
CA PHE A 14 1.48 3.63 -6.46
C PHE A 14 1.16 3.66 -4.97
N TYR A 15 1.66 2.66 -4.25
CA TYR A 15 1.60 2.56 -2.80
C TYR A 15 3.00 2.42 -2.23
N TYR A 16 3.20 2.95 -1.03
CA TYR A 16 4.49 2.98 -0.36
C TYR A 16 4.37 2.24 0.98
N GLN A 17 5.41 1.47 1.32
CA GLN A 17 5.43 0.61 2.49
C GLN A 17 6.35 1.21 3.55
N ASN A 18 5.77 1.62 4.67
CA ASN A 18 6.54 2.04 5.84
C ASN A 18 6.96 0.78 6.62
N LYS A 19 8.27 0.57 6.74
CA LYS A 19 8.85 -0.58 7.44
C LYS A 19 9.43 -0.17 8.78
N ASP A 20 9.41 -1.08 9.75
CA ASP A 20 10.14 -0.91 11.01
C ASP A 20 11.63 -1.25 10.86
N HIS A 21 12.37 -1.14 11.97
CA HIS A 21 13.80 -1.40 12.05
C HIS A 21 14.20 -2.86 11.73
N LEU A 22 13.23 -3.79 11.71
CA LEU A 22 13.44 -5.19 11.34
C LEU A 22 13.08 -5.45 9.86
N GLY A 23 12.61 -4.42 9.14
CA GLY A 23 12.14 -4.54 7.77
C GLY A 23 10.70 -5.05 7.64
N THR A 24 9.97 -5.19 8.75
CA THR A 24 8.57 -5.61 8.73
C THR A 24 7.69 -4.44 8.31
N VAL A 25 6.75 -4.67 7.40
CA VAL A 25 5.82 -3.63 6.91
C VAL A 25 4.81 -3.30 7.99
N ARG A 26 4.75 -2.06 8.47
CA ARG A 26 3.79 -1.62 9.50
C ARG A 26 2.59 -0.88 8.91
N GLU A 27 2.77 -0.27 7.76
CA GLU A 27 1.75 0.56 7.12
C GLU A 27 1.98 0.62 5.61
N THR A 28 0.88 0.66 4.87
CA THR A 28 0.85 1.00 3.45
C THR A 28 0.17 2.34 3.27
N VAL A 29 0.81 3.27 2.56
CA VAL A 29 0.29 4.62 2.29
C VAL A 29 0.14 4.89 0.79
N THR A 30 -0.74 5.83 0.44
CA THR A 30 -0.87 6.36 -0.92
C THR A 30 0.31 7.28 -1.28
N SER A 31 0.38 7.71 -2.54
CA SER A 31 1.34 8.73 -3.00
C SER A 31 1.21 10.09 -2.32
N THR A 32 0.07 10.39 -1.71
CA THR A 32 -0.14 11.60 -0.91
C THR A 32 0.21 11.41 0.57
N GLY A 33 0.65 10.22 0.97
CA GLY A 33 0.94 9.88 2.36
C GLY A 33 -0.30 9.49 3.18
N ALA A 34 -1.48 9.33 2.56
CA ALA A 34 -2.67 8.89 3.28
C ALA A 34 -2.58 7.40 3.62
N MET A 35 -2.92 7.03 4.85
CA MET A 35 -2.93 5.64 5.31
C MET A 35 -3.98 4.83 4.54
N LYS A 36 -3.54 3.74 3.91
CA LYS A 36 -4.40 2.75 3.27
C LYS A 36 -4.65 1.54 4.17
N GLN A 37 -3.62 1.09 4.87
CA GLN A 37 -3.67 -0.08 5.73
C GLN A 37 -2.62 0.06 6.84
N ARG A 38 -2.99 -0.36 8.04
CA ARG A 38 -2.06 -0.57 9.15
C ARG A 38 -1.97 -2.06 9.48
N VAL A 39 -0.78 -2.52 9.85
CA VAL A 39 -0.54 -3.91 10.21
C VAL A 39 0.18 -3.97 11.55
N ASN A 40 -0.46 -4.63 12.52
CA ASN A 40 0.15 -4.92 13.80
C ASN A 40 0.73 -6.34 13.80
N TYR A 41 1.79 -6.56 14.57
CA TYR A 41 2.48 -7.84 14.68
C TYR A 41 2.73 -8.16 16.15
N TYR A 42 2.62 -9.44 16.48
CA TYR A 42 3.18 -10.01 17.70
C TYR A 42 4.72 -9.96 17.65
N PRO A 43 5.42 -10.02 18.81
CA PRO A 43 6.88 -9.91 18.87
C PRO A 43 7.66 -10.88 17.98
N PHE A 44 7.09 -12.06 17.68
CA PHE A 44 7.71 -13.10 16.86
C PHE A 44 7.22 -13.11 15.40
N GLY A 45 6.66 -11.99 14.92
CA GLY A 45 6.33 -11.80 13.51
C GLY A 45 4.97 -12.33 13.06
N GLY A 46 4.19 -12.94 13.96
CA GLY A 46 2.80 -13.28 13.66
C GLY A 46 1.98 -12.00 13.45
N GLN A 47 1.33 -11.84 12.30
CA GLN A 47 0.46 -10.70 12.05
C GLN A 47 -0.75 -10.75 12.99
N LEU A 48 -0.93 -9.68 13.75
CA LEU A 48 -2.16 -9.44 14.48
C LEU A 48 -3.17 -8.92 13.46
N VAL A 49 -4.20 -9.71 13.18
CA VAL A 49 -5.29 -9.29 12.30
C VAL A 49 -6.15 -8.30 13.07
N ASP A 50 -5.90 -7.00 12.88
CA ASP A 50 -6.81 -5.97 13.35
C ASP A 50 -8.06 -6.01 12.46
N THR A 51 -9.11 -6.70 12.89
CA THR A 51 -10.40 -6.77 12.17
C THR A 51 -11.18 -5.44 12.22
N LEU A 52 -10.52 -4.29 12.30
CA LEU A 52 -11.18 -3.01 12.06
C LEU A 52 -11.31 -2.81 10.55
N LYS A 53 -12.24 -3.57 9.98
CA LYS A 53 -12.96 -3.15 8.78
C LYS A 53 -13.61 -1.83 9.17
N ALA A 54 -13.03 -0.71 8.76
CA ALA A 54 -13.76 0.55 8.77
C ALA A 54 -14.94 0.36 7.80
N MET A 55 -16.06 -0.09 8.36
CA MET A 55 -17.35 -0.09 7.71
C MET A 55 -17.89 1.33 7.85
N VAL A 56 -18.12 1.93 6.68
CA VAL A 56 -18.71 3.24 6.38
C VAL A 56 -17.74 4.41 6.45
#